data_AF-A0A526TCA9-F1
#
_entry.id   AF-A0A526TCA9-F1
#
_cell.length_a   1.000
_cell.length_b   1.000
_cell.length_c   1.000
_cell.angle_alpha   90.00
_cell.angle_beta   90.00
_cell.angle_gamma   90.00
#
_symmetry.space_group_name_H-M   'P 1'
#
loop_
_entity.id
_entity.type
_entity.pdbx_description
1 polymer ?
#
loop_
_entity_poly.entity_id
_entity_poly.type
_entity_poly.pdbx_seq_one_letter_code
_entity_poly.pdbx_strand_id
1 'polypeptide(L)'
;SLERARTDYGVVIREIDRDLCQYEIDGTATEACRADIRAKRKDWARMDPEEVARKYRSGEIDTLDAVRHYAVILDWETGELLPKTTAQFRESFEKRTVA
;
A
#
# COMPACT_ATOMS: atom_id res chain seq x y z
N SER A 1 7.78 6.23 -9.24
CA SER A 1 9.10 6.41 -8.61
C SER A 1 9.65 5.05 -8.18
N LEU A 2 10.93 4.96 -7.85
CA LEU A 2 11.55 3.73 -7.31
C LEU A 2 10.87 3.29 -5.99
N GLU A 3 10.48 4.26 -5.16
CA GLU A 3 9.76 4.00 -3.92
C GLU A 3 8.40 3.33 -4.15
N ARG A 4 7.58 3.86 -5.07
CA ARG A 4 6.30 3.22 -5.42
C ARG A 4 6.49 1.82 -6.02
N ALA A 5 7.59 1.56 -6.75
CA ALA A 5 7.88 0.21 -7.24
C ALA A 5 8.00 -0.80 -6.08
N ARG A 6 8.63 -0.38 -4.98
CA ARG A 6 8.72 -1.18 -3.75
C ARG A 6 7.38 -1.28 -3.04
N THR A 7 6.71 -0.15 -2.79
CA THR A 7 5.47 -0.08 -2.00
C THR A 7 4.28 -0.79 -2.69
N ASP A 8 4.11 -0.59 -4.00
CA ASP A 8 2.96 -1.12 -4.75
C ASP A 8 3.18 -2.55 -5.26
N TYR A 9 4.40 -2.87 -5.70
CA TYR A 9 4.69 -4.12 -6.41
C TYR A 9 5.65 -5.04 -5.65
N GLY A 10 6.19 -4.59 -4.52
CA GLY A 10 7.23 -5.28 -3.77
C GLY A 10 8.54 -5.39 -4.55
N VAL A 11 8.77 -4.53 -5.55
CA VAL A 11 9.95 -4.61 -6.44
C VAL A 11 10.99 -3.61 -5.95
N VAL A 12 12.17 -4.13 -5.61
CA VAL A 12 13.31 -3.31 -5.20
C VAL A 12 14.17 -3.04 -6.42
N ILE A 13 14.21 -1.78 -6.84
CA ILE A 13 15.00 -1.34 -7.99
C ILE A 13 16.20 -0.56 -7.46
N ARG A 14 17.40 -0.97 -7.89
CA ARG A 14 18.67 -0.29 -7.65
C ARG A 14 18.95 0.65 -8.82
N GLU A 15 19.09 1.93 -8.52
CA GLU A 15 19.59 2.92 -9.47
C GLU A 15 21.10 2.73 -9.64
N ILE A 16 21.54 2.54 -10.88
CA ILE A 16 22.96 2.43 -11.24
C ILE A 16 23.45 3.77 -11.78
N ASP A 17 22.74 4.29 -12.79
CA ASP A 17 23.00 5.59 -13.39
C ASP A 17 21.67 6.19 -13.90
N ARG A 18 21.23 7.28 -13.28
CA ARG A 18 19.96 7.93 -13.63
C ARG A 18 20.01 8.61 -14.99
N ASP A 19 21.14 9.23 -15.33
CA ASP A 19 21.29 10.02 -16.56
C ASP A 19 21.32 9.10 -17.79
N LEU A 20 21.84 7.89 -17.62
CA LEU A 20 21.81 6.83 -18.63
C LEU A 20 20.58 5.91 -18.52
N CYS A 21 19.66 6.19 -17.61
CA CYS A 21 18.49 5.36 -17.32
C CYS A 21 18.82 3.88 -17.02
N GLN A 22 19.94 3.63 -16.34
CA GLN A 22 20.39 2.29 -15.95
C GLN A 22 19.88 1.94 -14.56
N TYR A 23 19.04 0.92 -14.51
CA TYR A 23 18.44 0.38 -13.30
C TYR A 23 18.48 -1.14 -13.31
N GLU A 24 18.54 -1.74 -12.14
CA GLU A 24 18.50 -3.19 -11.97
C GLU A 24 17.48 -3.57 -10.91
N ILE A 25 16.81 -4.71 -11.08
CA ILE A 25 15.97 -5.29 -10.03
C ILE A 25 16.87 -6.10 -9.10
N ASP A 26 16.89 -5.73 -7.82
CA ASP A 26 17.51 -6.56 -6.79
C ASP A 26 16.58 -7.74 -6.50
N GLY A 27 16.93 -8.92 -7.02
CA GLY A 27 16.12 -10.13 -6.89
C GLY A 27 15.95 -10.56 -5.43
N THR A 28 17.04 -10.60 -4.66
CA THR A 28 17.04 -11.02 -3.26
C THR A 28 16.24 -10.03 -2.39
N ALA A 29 16.44 -8.73 -2.57
CA ALA A 29 15.67 -7.73 -1.83
C ALA A 29 14.19 -7.70 -2.24
N THR A 30 13.89 -7.95 -3.52
CA THR A 30 12.51 -8.07 -4.02
C THR A 30 11.79 -9.27 -3.39
N GLU A 31 12.46 -10.42 -3.29
CA GLU A 31 11.90 -11.60 -2.63
C GLU A 31 11.61 -11.35 -1.15
N ALA A 32 12.58 -10.77 -0.43
CA ALA A 32 12.42 -10.40 0.97
C ALA A 32 11.30 -9.37 1.17
N CYS A 33 11.24 -8.34 0.33
CA CYS A 33 10.19 -7.32 0.38
C CYS A 33 8.80 -7.91 0.15
N ARG A 34 8.66 -8.80 -0.84
CA ARG A 34 7.39 -9.48 -1.10
C ARG A 34 6.99 -10.44 0.02
N ALA A 35 7.95 -11.11 0.65
CA ALA A 35 7.68 -11.94 1.83
C ALA A 35 7.15 -11.09 2.99
N ASP A 36 7.79 -9.95 3.26
CA ASP A 36 7.37 -8.99 4.30
C ASP A 36 5.97 -8.42 4.02
N ILE A 37 5.70 -7.97 2.79
CA ILE A 37 4.37 -7.48 2.38
C ILE A 37 3.31 -8.56 2.56
N ARG A 38 3.59 -9.82 2.16
CA ARG A 38 2.63 -10.92 2.35
C ARG A 38 2.34 -11.17 3.84
N ALA A 39 3.36 -11.13 4.69
CA ALA A 39 3.21 -11.34 6.13
C ALA A 39 2.34 -10.25 6.79
N LYS A 40 2.49 -8.99 6.35
CA LYS A 40 1.79 -7.84 6.94
C LYS A 40 0.44 -7.53 6.30
N ARG A 41 0.18 -8.01 5.08
CA ARG A 41 -1.01 -7.67 4.29
C ARG A 41 -2.32 -7.83 5.06
N LYS A 42 -2.46 -8.95 5.76
CA LYS A 42 -3.68 -9.27 6.51
C LYS A 42 -3.92 -8.27 7.64
N ASP A 43 -2.86 -7.90 8.35
CA ASP A 43 -2.94 -6.97 9.47
C ASP A 43 -3.21 -5.55 8.98
N TRP A 44 -2.57 -5.14 7.88
CA TRP A 44 -2.86 -3.86 7.24
C TRP A 44 -4.31 -3.76 6.76
N ALA A 45 -4.78 -4.75 6.00
CA ALA A 45 -6.14 -4.74 5.46
C ALA A 45 -7.24 -4.71 6.55
N ARG A 46 -6.92 -5.20 7.76
CA ARG A 46 -7.84 -5.28 8.89
C ARG A 46 -7.60 -4.21 9.96
N MET A 47 -6.67 -3.29 9.74
CA MET A 47 -6.44 -2.13 10.61
C MET A 47 -7.74 -1.34 10.79
N ASP A 48 -7.89 -0.70 11.96
CA ASP A 48 -9.01 0.19 12.23
C ASP A 48 -9.07 1.31 11.16
N PRO A 49 -10.18 1.45 10.42
CA PRO A 49 -10.31 2.50 9.42
C PRO A 49 -10.13 3.92 9.95
N GLU A 50 -10.44 4.18 11.22
CA GLU A 50 -10.23 5.51 11.82
C GLU A 50 -8.75 5.82 12.01
N GLU A 51 -7.95 4.82 12.39
CA GLU A 51 -6.49 4.96 12.47
C GLU A 51 -5.89 5.19 11.08
N VAL A 52 -6.40 4.53 10.05
CA VAL A 52 -5.97 4.75 8.66
C VAL A 52 -6.33 6.17 8.20
N ALA A 53 -7.54 6.65 8.54
CA ALA A 53 -7.95 8.02 8.25
C ALA A 53 -7.05 9.05 8.97
N ARG A 54 -6.65 8.77 10.22
CA ARG A 54 -5.67 9.59 10.96
C ARG A 54 -4.32 9.63 10.22
N LYS A 55 -3.81 8.48 9.78
CA LYS A 55 -2.55 8.37 9.04
C LYS A 55 -2.58 9.13 7.71
N TYR A 56 -3.71 9.10 7.01
CA TYR A 56 -3.89 9.84 5.78
C TYR A 56 -3.86 11.35 6.03
N ARG A 57 -4.64 11.82 7.02
CA ARG A 57 -4.67 13.24 7.40
C ARG A 57 -3.34 13.77 7.91
N SER A 58 -2.50 12.93 8.52
CA SER A 58 -1.14 13.30 8.94
C SER A 58 -0.12 13.27 7.80
N GLY A 59 -0.48 12.76 6.62
CA GLY A 59 0.44 12.57 5.49
C GLY A 59 1.40 11.39 5.67
N GLU A 60 1.17 10.51 6.66
CA GLU A 60 1.95 9.27 6.84
C GLU A 60 1.71 8.28 5.70
N ILE A 61 0.53 8.33 5.07
CA ILE A 61 0.13 7.47 3.96
C ILE A 61 -0.57 8.29 2.88
N ASP A 62 -0.48 7.86 1.64
CA ASP A 62 -1.21 8.49 0.52
C ASP A 62 -2.53 7.76 0.18
N THR A 63 -3.23 8.28 -0.83
CA THR A 63 -4.50 7.71 -1.31
C THR A 63 -4.34 6.27 -1.79
N LEU A 64 -3.22 5.93 -2.44
CA LEU A 64 -2.97 4.58 -2.93
C LEU A 64 -2.73 3.62 -1.78
N ASP A 65 -2.01 4.05 -0.74
CA ASP A 65 -1.74 3.24 0.44
C ASP A 65 -3.03 2.93 1.20
N ALA A 66 -3.89 3.93 1.41
CA ALA A 66 -5.20 3.76 2.05
C ALA A 66 -6.04 2.67 1.36
N VAL A 67 -6.08 2.68 0.02
CA VAL A 67 -6.87 1.72 -0.77
C VAL A 67 -6.18 0.36 -0.88
N ARG A 68 -4.87 0.33 -1.20
CA ARG A 68 -4.16 -0.90 -1.61
C ARG A 68 -3.60 -1.70 -0.44
N HIS A 69 -3.23 -1.05 0.65
CA HIS A 69 -2.68 -1.74 1.82
C HIS A 69 -3.72 -1.90 2.91
N TYR A 70 -4.49 -0.85 3.20
CA TYR A 70 -5.39 -0.82 4.35
C TYR A 70 -6.85 -1.16 4.04
N ALA A 71 -7.20 -1.24 2.75
CA ALA A 71 -8.56 -1.47 2.28
C ALA A 71 -9.57 -0.46 2.87
N VAL A 72 -9.20 0.82 2.92
CA VAL A 72 -10.02 1.91 3.47
C VAL A 72 -10.33 2.94 2.39
N ILE A 73 -11.58 3.40 2.39
CA ILE A 73 -12.07 4.44 1.48
C ILE A 73 -12.33 5.70 2.31
N LEU A 74 -11.67 6.78 1.91
CA LEU A 74 -11.79 8.11 2.50
C LEU A 74 -12.37 9.08 1.47
N ASP A 75 -12.86 10.20 1.95
CA ASP A 75 -12.99 11.40 1.15
C ASP A 75 -11.59 11.95 0.86
N TRP A 76 -11.23 12.12 -0.42
CA TRP A 76 -9.87 12.50 -0.81
C TRP A 76 -9.58 13.99 -0.65
N GLU A 77 -10.61 14.82 -0.46
CA GLU A 77 -10.45 16.24 -0.20
C GLU A 77 -10.30 16.50 1.31
N THR A 78 -11.08 15.80 2.14
CA THR A 78 -11.13 16.04 3.58
C THR A 78 -10.37 15.00 4.42
N GLY A 79 -10.12 13.81 3.88
CA GLY A 79 -9.59 12.69 4.64
C GLY A 79 -10.59 12.09 5.64
N GLU A 80 -11.89 12.39 5.49
CA GLU A 80 -12.95 11.79 6.31
C GLU A 80 -13.18 10.33 5.94
N LEU A 81 -13.37 9.48 6.95
CA LEU A 81 -13.68 8.08 6.73
C LEU A 81 -15.07 7.94 6.11
N LEU A 82 -15.20 7.06 5.10
CA LEU A 82 -16.48 6.64 4.54
C LEU A 82 -16.82 5.22 5.04
N PRO A 83 -17.54 5.04 6.17
CA PRO A 83 -17.61 3.74 6.85
C PRO A 83 -18.37 2.69 6.04
N LYS A 84 -19.50 3.09 5.42
CA LYS A 84 -20.31 2.18 4.59
C LYS A 84 -19.54 1.72 3.34
N THR A 85 -18.89 2.64 2.65
CA THR A 85 -18.10 2.35 1.44
C THR A 85 -16.89 1.49 1.77
N THR A 86 -16.21 1.79 2.89
CA THR A 86 -15.10 0.98 3.41
C THR A 86 -15.53 -0.44 3.71
N ALA A 87 -16.66 -0.63 4.40
CA ALA A 87 -17.17 -1.97 4.73
C ALA A 87 -17.46 -2.79 3.46
N GLN A 88 -18.18 -2.20 2.49
CA GLN A 88 -18.47 -2.85 1.20
C GLN A 88 -17.21 -3.19 0.42
N PHE A 89 -16.24 -2.28 0.40
CA PHE A 89 -14.96 -2.50 -0.29
C PHE A 89 -14.20 -3.69 0.33
N ARG A 90 -14.13 -3.74 1.67
CA ARG A 90 -13.45 -4.81 2.41
C ARG A 90 -14.03 -6.19 2.13
N GLU A 91 -15.34 -6.32 1.93
CA GLU A 91 -15.94 -7.62 1.56
C GLU A 91 -15.34 -8.21 0.29
N SER A 92 -15.08 -7.36 -0.71
CA SER A 92 -14.47 -7.78 -1.98
C SER A 92 -12.96 -7.93 -1.89
N PHE A 93 -12.29 -7.04 -1.13
CA PHE A 93 -10.85 -7.03 -0.95
C PHE A 93 -10.36 -8.26 -0.19
N GLU A 94 -11.09 -8.67 0.85
CA GLU A 94 -10.77 -9.84 1.66
C GLU A 94 -10.68 -11.10 0.78
N LYS A 95 -11.68 -11.31 -0.09
CA LYS A 95 -11.77 -12.49 -0.97
C LYS A 95 -10.69 -12.52 -2.06
N ARG A 96 -10.24 -11.36 -2.53
CA ARG A 96 -9.39 -11.24 -3.74
C ARG A 96 -7.92 -11.00 -3.42
N THR A 97 -7.60 -10.54 -2.23
CA THR A 97 -6.27 -10.00 -1.92
C THR A 97 -5.71 -10.51 -0.59
N VAL A 98 -6.56 -10.70 0.42
CA VAL A 98 -6.15 -11.14 1.76
C VAL A 98 -6.20 -12.66 1.93
N ALA A 99 -7.23 -13.31 1.38
CA ALA A 99 -7.43 -14.77 1.42
C ALA A 99 -6.36 -15.55 0.65
#